data_AF-A0A2I0JIX2-F1
#
_entry.id   AF-A0A2I0JIX2-F1
#
_cell.length_a   1.000
_cell.length_b   1.000
_cell.length_c   1.000
_cell.angle_alpha   90.00
_cell.angle_beta   90.00
_cell.angle_gamma   90.00
#
_symmetry.space_group_name_H-M   'P 1'
#
loop_
_entity.id
_entity.type
_entity.pdbx_description
1 polymer ?
#
loop_
_entity_poly.entity_id
_entity_poly.type
_entity_poly.pdbx_seq_one_letter_code
_entity_poly.pdbx_strand_id
1 'polypeptide(L)'
;MIFSWIDTISDNYPPPLDAHLVISVMSMWTRLQPSYAANMWNEALNKRLGTEDLDLYGILDETEKRGLSFDQLLTIPEQDDWVYSDGKSTTCVSFILSMYKAAGVFGPIADSIQVTEFTIRDAYMLKIYESNKTRLPSWCSNKDGELPFCQILGEYWMELPGYNTLEPYANMNEYCPSLPPSYERHVKC
;
A
#
# COMPACT_ATOMS: atom_id res chain seq x y z
N MET A 1 0.46 3.38 7.73
CA MET A 1 0.05 3.07 6.34
C MET A 1 -0.28 4.31 5.50
N ILE A 2 0.47 5.40 5.64
CA ILE A 2 0.32 6.60 4.80
C ILE A 2 1.31 6.63 3.62
N PHE A 3 2.32 5.77 3.66
CA PHE A 3 3.45 5.79 2.71
C PHE A 3 3.40 4.66 1.68
N SER A 4 2.38 3.80 1.71
CA SER A 4 2.21 2.62 0.82
C SER A 4 1.94 2.96 -0.66
N TRP A 5 2.20 4.20 -1.06
CA TRP A 5 2.10 4.70 -2.44
C TRP A 5 3.40 5.38 -2.87
N ILE A 6 4.42 5.37 -2.00
CA ILE A 6 5.74 5.97 -2.20
C ILE A 6 6.76 4.83 -2.11
N ASP A 7 6.80 4.01 -3.15
CA ASP A 7 7.59 2.77 -3.15
C ASP A 7 8.99 2.96 -3.75
N THR A 8 9.22 4.10 -4.41
CA THR A 8 10.46 4.41 -5.13
C THR A 8 10.97 5.82 -4.84
N ILE A 9 12.26 6.06 -5.04
CA ILE A 9 12.87 7.38 -4.80
C ILE A 9 12.29 8.43 -5.75
N SER A 10 12.01 8.03 -7.00
CA SER A 10 11.41 8.83 -8.05
C SER A 10 10.11 8.20 -8.56
N ASP A 11 9.37 8.90 -9.41
CA ASP A 11 8.25 8.35 -10.18
C ASP A 11 6.98 7.96 -9.38
N ASN A 12 6.82 8.50 -8.17
CA ASN A 12 5.57 8.39 -7.38
C ASN A 12 4.69 9.64 -7.47
N TYR A 13 5.22 10.74 -8.01
CA TYR A 13 4.56 12.05 -8.01
C TYR A 13 4.46 12.58 -9.44
N PRO A 14 3.38 13.31 -9.79
CA PRO A 14 3.30 13.97 -11.09
C PRO A 14 4.37 15.07 -11.19
N PRO A 15 5.12 15.16 -12.30
CA PRO A 15 6.03 16.28 -12.52
C PRO A 15 5.31 17.63 -12.42
N PRO A 16 5.91 18.67 -11.79
CA PRO A 16 7.29 18.76 -11.29
C PRO A 16 7.43 18.41 -9.79
N LEU A 17 6.50 17.67 -9.20
CA LEU A 17 6.51 17.40 -7.76
C LEU A 17 7.53 16.31 -7.40
N ASP A 18 8.14 16.45 -6.22
CA ASP A 18 9.10 15.49 -5.66
C ASP A 18 8.94 15.36 -4.13
N ALA A 19 9.81 14.55 -3.52
CA ALA A 19 9.81 14.34 -2.07
C ALA A 19 10.08 15.63 -1.25
N HIS A 20 10.69 16.67 -1.83
CA HIS A 20 10.90 17.94 -1.12
C HIS A 20 9.58 18.66 -0.89
N LEU A 21 8.58 18.51 -1.77
CA LEU A 21 7.24 19.00 -1.50
C LEU A 21 6.64 18.28 -0.28
N VAL A 22 6.81 16.96 -0.19
CA VAL A 22 6.30 16.15 0.94
C VAL A 22 6.91 16.65 2.25
N ILE A 23 8.24 16.82 2.30
CA ILE A 23 8.94 17.38 3.48
C ILE A 23 8.41 18.77 3.84
N SER A 24 8.19 19.62 2.83
CA SER A 24 7.71 20.98 3.03
C SER A 24 6.30 20.98 3.66
N VAL A 25 5.40 20.14 3.15
CA VAL A 25 4.04 19.97 3.68
C VAL A 25 4.09 19.43 5.11
N MET A 26 4.87 18.39 5.36
CA MET A 26 5.04 17.81 6.69
C MET A 26 5.60 18.83 7.69
N SER A 27 6.59 19.62 7.28
CA SER A 27 7.20 20.66 8.11
C SER A 27 6.22 21.78 8.45
N MET A 28 5.43 22.24 7.47
CA MET A 28 4.39 23.24 7.71
C MET A 28 3.31 22.71 8.66
N TRP A 29 2.83 21.49 8.43
CA TRP A 29 1.75 20.92 9.22
C TRP A 29 2.18 20.57 10.64
N THR A 30 3.44 20.15 10.83
CA THR A 30 4.05 19.97 12.17
C THR A 30 4.04 21.26 12.96
N ARG A 31 4.18 22.42 12.31
CA ARG A 31 4.07 23.74 12.98
C ARG A 31 2.63 24.15 13.25
N LEU A 32 1.69 23.82 12.35
CA LEU A 32 0.29 24.23 12.46
C LEU A 32 -0.52 23.35 13.43
N GLN A 33 -0.31 22.04 13.41
CA GLN A 33 -1.05 21.04 14.18
C GLN A 33 -0.09 19.92 14.67
N PRO A 34 0.80 20.22 15.65
CA PRO A 34 1.89 19.34 16.04
C PRO A 34 1.45 17.97 16.55
N SER A 35 0.39 17.90 17.36
CA SER A 35 -0.13 16.63 17.90
C SER A 35 -0.71 15.73 16.81
N TYR A 36 -1.43 16.29 15.84
CA TYR A 36 -1.99 15.55 14.72
C TYR A 36 -0.90 15.08 13.75
N ALA A 37 0.05 15.96 13.42
CA ALA A 37 1.22 15.66 12.62
C ALA A 37 2.04 14.49 13.21
N ALA A 38 2.31 14.54 14.52
CA ALA A 38 3.07 13.51 15.21
C ALA A 38 2.39 12.14 15.11
N ASN A 39 1.08 12.07 15.33
CA ASN A 39 0.31 10.84 15.20
C ASN A 39 0.25 10.31 13.75
N MET A 40 0.36 11.20 12.76
CA MET A 40 0.16 10.84 11.36
C MET A 40 1.42 10.27 10.70
N TRP A 41 2.62 10.74 11.07
CA TRP A 41 3.87 10.28 10.43
C TRP A 41 5.04 10.04 11.36
N ASN A 42 5.16 10.67 12.53
CA ASN A 42 6.39 10.55 13.33
C ASN A 42 6.65 9.11 13.77
N GLU A 43 5.63 8.42 14.29
CA GLU A 43 5.79 7.05 14.74
C GLU A 43 6.15 6.10 13.58
N ALA A 44 5.49 6.30 12.42
CA ALA A 44 5.75 5.54 11.21
C ALA A 44 7.16 5.76 10.64
N LEU A 45 7.71 6.99 10.73
CA LEU A 45 9.07 7.30 10.32
C LEU A 45 10.11 6.79 11.32
N ASN A 46 9.80 6.87 12.62
CA ASN A 46 10.63 6.28 13.67
C ASN A 46 10.77 4.77 13.49
N LYS A 47 9.67 4.05 13.22
CA LYS A 47 9.72 2.61 12.93
C LYS A 47 10.60 2.28 11.72
N ARG A 48 10.53 3.08 10.64
CA ARG A 48 11.39 2.93 9.46
C ARG A 48 12.87 3.18 9.77
N LEU A 49 13.17 4.12 10.66
CA LEU A 49 14.54 4.35 11.16
C LEU A 49 14.96 3.35 12.25
N GLY A 50 14.06 2.55 12.82
CA GLY A 50 14.35 1.77 14.03
C GLY A 50 14.69 2.66 15.24
N THR A 51 14.08 3.84 15.33
CA THR A 51 14.18 4.76 16.48
C THR A 51 12.84 4.87 17.20
N GLU A 52 12.81 5.54 18.34
CA GLU A 52 11.61 5.78 19.14
C GLU A 52 11.55 7.25 19.58
N ASP A 53 10.34 7.81 19.64
CA ASP A 53 10.02 9.14 20.19
C ASP A 53 10.77 10.35 19.60
N LEU A 54 11.40 10.22 18.43
CA LEU A 54 11.95 11.38 17.72
C LEU A 54 10.82 12.21 17.09
N ASP A 55 10.91 13.53 17.23
CA ASP A 55 10.08 14.46 16.46
C ASP A 55 10.57 14.54 15.00
N LEU A 56 9.83 15.24 14.14
CA LEU A 56 10.17 15.33 12.72
C LEU A 56 11.60 15.87 12.50
N TYR A 57 12.04 16.83 13.31
CA TYR A 57 13.38 17.40 13.17
C TYR A 57 14.47 16.41 13.62
N GLY A 58 14.26 15.68 14.72
CA GLY A 58 15.14 14.61 15.16
C GLY A 58 15.21 13.46 14.16
N ILE A 59 14.08 13.10 13.53
CA ILE A 59 14.03 12.12 12.44
C ILE A 59 14.92 12.57 11.28
N LEU A 60 14.79 13.83 10.83
CA LEU A 60 15.59 14.37 9.73
C LEU A 60 17.09 14.36 10.05
N ASP A 61 17.47 14.82 11.24
CA ASP A 61 18.87 14.83 11.70
C ASP A 61 19.46 13.40 11.80
N GLU A 62 18.70 12.45 12.34
CA GLU A 62 19.13 11.05 12.43
C GLU A 62 19.22 10.37 11.05
N THR A 63 18.32 10.72 10.14
CA THR A 63 18.35 10.24 8.74
C THR A 63 19.64 10.69 8.05
N GLU A 64 19.99 11.98 8.19
CA GLU A 64 21.22 12.55 7.63
C GLU A 64 22.48 11.93 8.26
N LYS A 65 22.51 11.74 9.59
CA LYS A 65 23.61 11.07 10.30
C LYS A 65 23.89 9.66 9.80
N ARG A 66 22.86 8.95 9.33
CA ARG A 66 22.97 7.60 8.76
C ARG A 66 23.29 7.59 7.27
N GLY A 67 23.46 8.77 6.65
CA GLY A 67 23.74 8.90 5.22
C GLY A 67 22.57 8.48 4.34
N LEU A 68 21.34 8.47 4.88
CA LEU A 68 20.12 8.22 4.13
C LEU A 68 19.54 9.55 3.66
N SER A 69 18.89 9.55 2.50
CA SER A 69 18.03 10.64 2.08
C SER A 69 16.62 10.47 2.65
N PHE A 70 15.86 11.55 2.77
CA PHE A 70 14.50 11.46 3.30
C PHE A 70 13.56 10.70 2.35
N ASP A 71 13.73 10.86 1.05
CA ASP A 71 13.09 10.05 0.02
C ASP A 71 13.36 8.56 0.21
N GLN A 72 14.60 8.16 0.47
CA GLN A 72 14.92 6.75 0.80
C GLN A 72 14.19 6.28 2.06
N LEU A 73 14.12 7.12 3.10
CA LEU A 73 13.38 6.79 4.31
C LEU A 73 11.90 6.52 4.01
N LEU A 74 11.26 7.34 3.17
CA LEU A 74 9.86 7.15 2.81
C LEU A 74 9.60 5.82 2.08
N THR A 75 10.56 5.36 1.28
CA THR A 75 10.47 4.11 0.49
C THR A 75 10.65 2.83 1.29
N ILE A 76 10.94 2.91 2.60
CA ILE A 76 11.05 1.71 3.43
C ILE A 76 9.64 1.11 3.61
N PRO A 77 9.41 -0.15 3.18
CA PRO A 77 8.11 -0.80 3.28
C PRO A 77 7.64 -0.89 4.72
N GLU A 78 6.37 -0.58 4.95
CA GLU A 78 5.70 -0.85 6.21
C GLU A 78 5.59 -2.36 6.41
N GLN A 79 5.82 -2.85 7.64
CA GLN A 79 5.75 -4.27 7.93
C GLN A 79 4.42 -4.61 8.62
N ASP A 80 3.81 -5.74 8.24
CA ASP A 80 2.51 -6.22 8.76
C ASP A 80 2.50 -6.44 10.29
N ASP A 81 3.68 -6.66 10.88
CA ASP A 81 3.87 -6.91 12.30
C ASP A 81 4.07 -5.65 13.13
N TRP A 82 4.25 -4.48 12.51
CA TRP A 82 4.38 -3.22 13.22
C TRP A 82 3.12 -2.90 14.02
N VAL A 83 3.34 -2.62 15.31
CA VAL A 83 2.29 -2.17 16.24
C VAL A 83 2.61 -0.75 16.65
N TYR A 84 1.66 0.15 16.41
CA TYR A 84 1.75 1.55 16.79
C TYR A 84 1.22 1.78 18.21
N SER A 85 1.46 2.96 18.76
CA SER A 85 1.04 3.36 20.10
C SER A 85 -0.48 3.26 20.31
N ASP A 86 -1.27 3.43 19.25
CA ASP A 86 -2.73 3.28 19.23
C ASP A 86 -3.21 1.90 18.74
N GLY A 87 -2.29 0.97 18.48
CA GLY A 87 -2.56 -0.41 18.08
C GLY A 87 -2.09 -0.74 16.66
N LYS A 88 -2.71 -1.74 16.04
CA LYS A 88 -2.39 -2.08 14.65
C LYS A 88 -3.07 -1.10 13.70
N SER A 89 -2.28 -0.44 12.84
CA SER A 89 -2.79 0.42 11.78
C SER A 89 -3.05 -0.41 10.53
N THR A 90 -4.33 -0.61 10.16
CA THR A 90 -4.71 -1.35 8.94
C THR A 90 -5.70 -0.56 8.09
N THR A 91 -5.48 -0.49 6.77
CA THR A 91 -6.51 -0.05 5.83
C THR A 91 -7.50 -1.18 5.58
N CYS A 92 -8.62 -0.87 4.93
CA CYS A 92 -9.64 -1.86 4.60
C CYS A 92 -9.09 -3.01 3.75
N VAL A 93 -8.23 -2.72 2.78
CA VAL A 93 -7.67 -3.73 1.89
C VAL A 93 -6.62 -4.58 2.59
N SER A 94 -5.69 -3.96 3.32
CA SER A 94 -4.66 -4.67 4.09
C SER A 94 -5.28 -5.56 5.17
N PHE A 95 -6.42 -5.17 5.73
CA PHE A 95 -7.15 -5.98 6.70
C PHE A 95 -7.67 -7.28 6.06
N ILE A 96 -8.33 -7.17 4.90
CA ILE A 96 -8.84 -8.33 4.16
C ILE A 96 -7.69 -9.23 3.69
N LEU A 97 -6.62 -8.65 3.16
CA LEU A 97 -5.46 -9.42 2.71
C LEU A 97 -4.71 -10.06 3.87
N SER A 98 -4.68 -9.44 5.06
CA SER A 98 -4.16 -10.06 6.28
C SER A 98 -4.96 -11.31 6.65
N MET A 99 -6.28 -11.28 6.49
CA MET A 99 -7.13 -12.45 6.70
C MET A 99 -6.82 -13.56 5.69
N TYR A 100 -6.64 -13.21 4.42
CA TYR A 100 -6.25 -14.18 3.38
C TYR A 100 -4.88 -14.79 3.64
N LYS A 101 -3.91 -13.96 4.07
CA LYS A 101 -2.58 -14.39 4.48
C LYS A 101 -2.64 -15.35 5.66
N ALA A 102 -3.41 -15.02 6.70
CA ALA A 102 -3.62 -15.90 7.86
C ALA A 102 -4.36 -17.20 7.49
N ALA A 103 -5.25 -17.17 6.48
CA ALA A 103 -5.93 -18.35 5.96
C ALA A 103 -5.04 -19.22 5.04
N GLY A 104 -3.79 -18.82 4.78
CA GLY A 104 -2.84 -19.57 3.97
C GLY A 104 -2.98 -19.37 2.46
N VAL A 105 -3.72 -18.36 2.00
CA VAL A 105 -3.95 -18.11 0.56
C VAL A 105 -2.63 -17.85 -0.19
N PHE A 106 -1.68 -17.17 0.44
CA PHE A 106 -0.37 -16.88 -0.17
C PHE A 106 0.64 -18.04 -0.06
N GLY A 107 0.29 -19.13 0.64
CA GLY A 107 1.13 -20.32 0.71
C GLY A 107 2.58 -20.04 1.12
N PRO A 108 3.58 -20.58 0.41
CA PRO A 108 5.01 -20.47 0.79
C PRO A 108 5.58 -19.06 0.79
N ILE A 109 4.98 -18.11 0.08
CA ILE A 109 5.49 -16.73 -0.03
C ILE A 109 4.84 -15.78 0.97
N ALA A 110 3.96 -16.28 1.84
CA ALA A 110 3.24 -15.46 2.82
C ALA A 110 4.19 -14.57 3.66
N ASP A 111 5.31 -15.11 4.13
CA ASP A 111 6.28 -14.38 4.95
C ASP A 111 7.03 -13.28 4.20
N SER A 112 7.00 -13.31 2.86
CA SER A 112 7.66 -12.32 1.98
C SER A 112 6.71 -11.26 1.42
N ILE A 113 5.44 -11.25 1.84
CA ILE A 113 4.44 -10.29 1.38
C ILE A 113 4.11 -9.36 2.54
N GLN A 114 4.25 -8.05 2.37
CA GLN A 114 3.71 -7.05 3.30
C GLN A 114 2.37 -6.53 2.77
N VAL A 115 1.25 -7.00 3.32
CA VAL A 115 -0.08 -6.59 2.83
C VAL A 115 -0.42 -5.14 3.18
N THR A 116 0.35 -4.51 4.08
CA THR A 116 0.35 -3.05 4.31
C THR A 116 0.78 -2.23 3.10
N GLU A 117 1.46 -2.83 2.12
CA GLU A 117 1.89 -2.16 0.87
C GLU A 117 0.90 -2.35 -0.28
N PHE A 118 -0.28 -2.94 -0.03
CA PHE A 118 -1.25 -3.21 -1.08
C PHE A 118 -2.30 -2.12 -1.17
N THR A 119 -2.59 -1.68 -2.39
CA THR A 119 -3.77 -0.86 -2.69
C THR A 119 -4.97 -1.74 -3.06
N ILE A 120 -6.15 -1.12 -3.17
CA ILE A 120 -7.37 -1.80 -3.63
C ILE A 120 -7.16 -2.43 -5.02
N ARG A 121 -6.39 -1.76 -5.89
CA ARG A 121 -6.08 -2.26 -7.22
C ARG A 121 -5.28 -3.55 -7.17
N ASP A 122 -4.22 -3.56 -6.36
CA ASP A 122 -3.35 -4.72 -6.24
C ASP A 122 -4.14 -5.93 -5.73
N ALA A 123 -5.03 -5.72 -4.77
CA ALA A 123 -5.85 -6.79 -4.21
C ALA A 123 -6.74 -7.47 -5.25
N TYR A 124 -7.48 -6.71 -6.07
CA TYR A 124 -8.37 -7.35 -7.07
C TYR A 124 -7.59 -7.95 -8.25
N MET A 125 -6.36 -7.49 -8.51
CA MET A 125 -5.50 -8.03 -9.57
C MET A 125 -4.91 -9.39 -9.19
N LEU A 126 -4.78 -9.70 -7.89
CA LEU A 126 -4.27 -10.99 -7.42
C LEU A 126 -5.03 -12.16 -8.03
N LYS A 127 -4.28 -13.12 -8.58
CA LYS A 127 -4.82 -14.33 -9.21
C LYS A 127 -5.18 -15.41 -8.19
N ILE A 128 -6.03 -15.04 -7.25
CA ILE A 128 -6.48 -15.87 -6.12
C ILE A 128 -7.98 -16.17 -6.16
N TYR A 129 -8.70 -15.62 -7.14
CA TYR A 129 -10.15 -15.74 -7.25
C TYR A 129 -10.55 -16.84 -8.24
N GLU A 130 -11.71 -17.46 -7.99
CA GLU A 130 -12.24 -18.52 -8.85
C GLU A 130 -12.61 -17.97 -10.24
N SER A 131 -11.97 -18.50 -11.28
CA SER A 131 -12.19 -18.11 -12.69
C SER A 131 -13.11 -19.07 -13.42
N ASN A 132 -13.32 -20.28 -12.88
CA ASN A 132 -14.21 -21.25 -13.49
C ASN A 132 -15.68 -20.92 -13.18
N LYS A 133 -16.36 -20.36 -14.20
CA LYS A 133 -17.79 -20.03 -14.16
C LYS A 133 -18.68 -21.20 -13.70
N THR A 134 -18.29 -22.46 -13.92
CA THR A 134 -19.11 -23.61 -13.48
C THR A 134 -19.12 -23.81 -11.97
N ARG A 135 -18.16 -23.20 -11.24
CA ARG A 135 -18.07 -23.25 -9.78
C ARG A 135 -18.67 -22.01 -9.11
N LEU A 136 -19.02 -21.00 -9.90
CA LEU A 136 -19.65 -19.80 -9.39
C LEU A 136 -21.14 -20.06 -9.09
N PRO A 137 -21.74 -19.32 -8.13
CA PRO A 137 -23.16 -19.43 -7.84
C PRO A 137 -24.03 -19.16 -9.08
N SER A 138 -25.19 -19.81 -9.17
CA SER A 138 -26.11 -19.67 -10.31
C SER A 138 -26.64 -18.23 -10.51
N TRP A 139 -26.68 -17.41 -9.45
CA TRP A 139 -27.05 -16.00 -9.54
C TRP A 139 -25.94 -15.13 -10.15
N CYS A 140 -24.68 -15.59 -10.11
CA CYS A 140 -23.52 -14.89 -10.67
C CYS A 140 -23.35 -15.15 -12.19
N SER A 141 -24.10 -16.10 -12.73
CA SER A 141 -24.15 -16.37 -14.17
C SER A 141 -24.93 -15.25 -14.88
N ASN A 142 -24.25 -14.14 -15.15
CA ASN A 142 -24.88 -12.91 -15.64
C ASN A 142 -25.68 -13.13 -16.93
N LYS A 143 -26.97 -12.79 -16.87
CA LYS A 143 -27.88 -12.84 -18.02
C LYS A 143 -27.67 -11.73 -19.05
N ASP A 144 -26.98 -10.62 -18.72
CA ASP A 144 -26.91 -9.46 -19.64
C ASP A 144 -25.59 -8.65 -19.58
N GLY A 145 -24.50 -9.22 -19.03
CA GLY A 145 -23.19 -8.55 -19.01
C GLY A 145 -22.09 -9.45 -18.44
N GLU A 146 -21.15 -9.90 -19.27
CA GLU A 146 -20.13 -10.89 -18.88
C GLU A 146 -18.99 -10.28 -18.05
N LEU A 147 -19.25 -9.93 -16.79
CA LEU A 147 -18.15 -9.66 -15.87
C LEU A 147 -17.40 -10.96 -15.53
N PRO A 148 -16.06 -10.91 -15.36
CA PRO A 148 -15.27 -12.07 -14.96
C PRO A 148 -15.40 -12.40 -13.46
N PHE A 149 -16.25 -11.70 -12.72
CA PHE A 149 -16.48 -11.86 -11.29
C PHE A 149 -17.96 -11.66 -10.91
N CYS A 150 -18.29 -12.07 -9.70
CA CYS A 150 -19.62 -11.89 -9.12
C CYS A 150 -19.72 -10.55 -8.38
N GLN A 151 -20.49 -9.60 -8.92
CA GLN A 151 -20.84 -8.39 -8.18
C GLN A 151 -22.02 -8.67 -7.24
N ILE A 152 -21.80 -8.58 -5.94
CA ILE A 152 -22.79 -8.96 -4.91
C ILE A 152 -23.79 -7.83 -4.64
N LEU A 153 -23.33 -6.57 -4.70
CA LEU A 153 -24.11 -5.38 -4.33
C LEU A 153 -23.84 -4.24 -5.32
N GLY A 154 -24.70 -3.22 -5.27
CA GLY A 154 -24.58 -2.01 -6.07
C GLY A 154 -25.46 -2.03 -7.31
N GLU A 155 -25.94 -0.85 -7.69
CA GLU A 155 -26.78 -0.64 -8.88
C GLU A 155 -25.95 -0.55 -10.17
N TYR A 156 -24.70 -0.10 -10.05
CA TYR A 156 -23.79 0.11 -11.17
C TYR A 156 -22.78 -1.02 -11.28
N TRP A 157 -22.51 -1.47 -12.50
CA TRP A 157 -21.45 -2.44 -12.78
C TRP A 157 -20.07 -1.81 -12.55
N MET A 158 -19.27 -2.46 -11.72
CA MET A 158 -17.88 -2.09 -11.50
C MET A 158 -17.02 -2.66 -12.63
N GLU A 159 -16.12 -1.84 -13.16
CA GLU A 159 -15.05 -2.31 -14.03
C GLU A 159 -13.77 -2.45 -13.19
N LEU A 160 -13.16 -3.63 -13.21
CA LEU A 160 -11.92 -3.93 -12.49
C LEU A 160 -10.82 -4.34 -13.49
N PRO A 161 -10.11 -3.37 -14.10
CA PRO A 161 -9.12 -3.65 -15.13
C PRO A 161 -7.97 -4.52 -14.60
N GLY A 162 -7.75 -5.68 -15.23
CA GLY A 162 -6.71 -6.62 -14.76
C GLY A 162 -7.15 -7.49 -13.59
N TYR A 163 -8.45 -7.61 -13.33
CA TYR A 163 -8.99 -8.55 -12.34
C TYR A 163 -8.42 -9.97 -12.50
N ASN A 164 -7.93 -10.52 -11.39
CA ASN A 164 -7.50 -11.92 -11.28
C ASN A 164 -6.45 -12.36 -12.32
N THR A 165 -5.53 -11.48 -12.68
CA THR A 165 -4.50 -11.75 -13.71
C THR A 165 -3.10 -11.97 -13.14
N LEU A 166 -2.80 -11.45 -11.95
CA LEU A 166 -1.45 -11.35 -11.42
C LEU A 166 -1.15 -12.43 -10.37
N GLU A 167 -0.25 -13.35 -10.70
CA GLU A 167 0.21 -14.36 -9.75
C GLU A 167 0.96 -13.67 -8.58
N PRO A 168 0.62 -13.95 -7.32
CA PRO A 168 1.34 -13.36 -6.20
C PRO A 168 2.82 -13.81 -6.20
N TYR A 169 3.73 -12.89 -5.88
CA TYR A 169 5.17 -13.13 -5.84
C TYR A 169 5.80 -12.49 -4.58
N ALA A 170 7.05 -12.86 -4.27
CA ALA A 170 7.76 -12.34 -3.09
C ALA A 170 8.07 -10.85 -3.21
N ASN A 171 7.97 -10.11 -2.09
CA ASN A 171 8.20 -8.65 -2.01
C ASN A 171 7.33 -7.84 -2.98
N MET A 172 6.12 -8.33 -3.25
CA MET A 172 5.18 -7.71 -4.16
C MET A 172 4.72 -6.34 -3.64
N ASN A 173 4.72 -5.34 -4.53
CA ASN A 173 4.32 -3.95 -4.28
C ASN A 173 5.23 -3.15 -3.34
N GLU A 174 6.41 -3.65 -2.97
CA GLU A 174 7.34 -2.90 -2.10
C GLU A 174 8.19 -1.86 -2.88
N TYR A 175 8.27 -2.00 -4.22
CA TYR A 175 9.13 -1.19 -5.08
C TYR A 175 8.44 -0.81 -6.40
N CYS A 176 7.13 -0.51 -6.33
CA CYS A 176 6.28 -0.32 -7.49
C CYS A 176 5.81 1.13 -7.67
N PRO A 177 6.41 1.91 -8.60
CA PRO A 177 6.07 3.32 -8.74
C PRO A 177 4.60 3.49 -9.13
N SER A 178 3.93 4.45 -8.50
CA SER A 178 2.52 4.75 -8.72
C SER A 178 2.32 6.08 -9.46
N LEU A 179 2.86 6.17 -10.69
CA LEU A 179 2.88 7.44 -11.43
C LEU A 179 1.50 7.81 -12.04
N PRO A 180 0.89 8.94 -11.65
CA PRO A 180 -0.29 9.47 -12.35
C PRO A 180 0.04 9.99 -13.76
N PRO A 181 -0.95 10.09 -14.67
CA PRO A 181 -2.38 9.86 -14.46
C PRO A 181 -2.86 8.46 -14.83
N SER A 182 -2.06 7.69 -15.58
CA SER A 182 -2.46 6.36 -16.07
C SER A 182 -2.28 5.26 -15.02
N TYR A 183 -1.41 5.49 -14.02
CA TYR A 183 -1.09 4.52 -12.98
C TYR A 183 -0.73 3.15 -13.57
N GLU A 184 0.03 3.13 -14.66
CA GLU A 184 0.41 1.88 -15.30
C GLU A 184 1.35 1.08 -14.39
N ARG A 185 1.03 -0.20 -14.21
CA ARG A 185 1.87 -1.11 -13.43
C ARG A 185 3.11 -1.44 -14.27
N HIS A 186 4.29 -1.08 -13.78
CA HIS A 186 5.56 -1.34 -14.46
C HIS A 186 5.79 -2.85 -14.59
N VAL A 187 6.40 -3.36 -15.67
CA VAL A 187 6.59 -4.82 -15.95
C VAL A 187 7.35 -5.61 -14.87
N LYS A 188 8.06 -4.91 -13.98
CA LYS A 188 8.80 -5.52 -12.85
C LYS A 188 7.93 -5.61 -11.58
N CYS A 189 6.71 -5.09 -11.70
CA CYS A 189 5.56 -5.23 -10.85
C CYS A 189 4.53 -6.07 -11.64
#